data_AF-A0A437SY55-F1
#
_entry.id   AF-A0A437SY55-F1
#
_cell.length_a   1.000
_cell.length_b   1.000
_cell.length_c   1.000
_cell.angle_alpha   90.00
_cell.angle_beta   90.00
_cell.angle_gamma   90.00
#
_symmetry.space_group_name_H-M   'P 1'
#
loop_
_entity.id
_entity.type
_entity.pdbx_description
1 polymer ?
#
loop_
_entity_poly.entity_id
_entity_poly.type
_entity_poly.pdbx_seq_one_letter_code
_entity_poly.pdbx_strand_id
1 'polypeptide(L)'
;MLQNDAEFNQLGQKLFMQGVLQDFEKKHGAIKGRMMVTEGKIPPELLVKLQPELVKNPKWIVVEGSFDFSNYTIGMVVGLNPVKALSEGWLKPQMTTAGPKPSKEWQEFFMEKVLKAIDDKGHLDLPMYTWISDKSDLTKTGKDL
;
A
#
# COMPACT_ATOMS: atom_id res chain seq x y z
N MET A 1 1.50 -4.37 11.63
CA MET A 1 2.92 -3.97 11.49
C MET A 1 3.20 -3.55 10.06
N LEU A 2 4.06 -2.54 9.90
CA LEU A 2 4.51 -2.09 8.59
C LEU A 2 5.70 -2.95 8.12
N GLN A 3 5.84 -3.12 6.81
CA GLN A 3 6.96 -3.88 6.21
C GLN A 3 8.32 -3.26 6.51
N ASN A 4 8.41 -1.93 6.57
CA ASN A 4 9.61 -1.21 6.97
C ASN A 4 9.24 -0.03 7.89
N ASP A 5 9.02 -0.33 9.17
CA ASP A 5 8.65 0.67 10.17
C ASP A 5 9.76 1.71 10.39
N ALA A 6 11.03 1.35 10.20
CA ALA A 6 12.16 2.26 10.40
C ALA A 6 12.15 3.42 9.40
N GLU A 7 12.05 3.13 8.11
CA GLU A 7 11.95 4.17 7.07
C GLU A 7 10.67 5.00 7.22
N PHE A 8 9.55 4.36 7.54
CA PHE A 8 8.28 5.06 7.76
C PHE A 8 8.42 6.06 8.92
N ASN A 9 9.03 5.64 10.02
CA ASN A 9 9.24 6.49 11.19
C ASN A 9 10.23 7.62 10.89
N GLN A 10 11.28 7.37 10.11
CA GLN A 10 12.23 8.40 9.69
C GLN A 10 11.52 9.52 8.90
N LEU A 11 10.74 9.15 7.88
CA LEU A 11 9.96 10.12 7.12
C LEU A 11 8.92 10.82 8.00
N GLY A 12 8.23 10.07 8.87
CA GLY A 12 7.27 10.63 9.81
C GLY A 12 7.87 11.68 10.73
N GLN A 13 9.06 11.44 11.28
CA GLN A 13 9.79 12.40 12.10
C GLN A 13 10.16 13.67 11.32
N LYS A 14 10.66 13.52 10.09
CA LYS A 14 10.96 14.65 9.21
C LYS A 14 9.71 15.51 8.96
N LEU A 15 8.60 14.89 8.58
CA LEU A 15 7.33 15.58 8.31
C LEU A 15 6.74 16.23 9.57
N PHE A 16 6.93 15.61 10.73
CA PHE A 16 6.56 16.20 12.01
C PHE A 16 7.42 17.44 12.33
N MET A 17 8.74 17.37 12.17
CA MET A 17 9.60 18.54 12.38
C MET A 17 9.28 19.69 11.42
N GLN A 18 8.79 19.38 10.22
CA GLN A 18 8.33 20.35 9.23
C GLN A 18 6.91 20.90 9.47
N GLY A 19 6.19 20.41 10.48
CA GLY A 19 4.81 20.82 10.78
C GLY A 19 3.73 20.17 9.90
N VAL A 20 4.12 19.35 8.93
CA VAL A 20 3.20 18.77 7.92
C VAL A 20 2.19 17.82 8.58
N LEU A 21 2.67 16.94 9.48
CA LEU A 21 1.77 16.01 10.17
C LEU A 21 0.86 16.74 11.15
N GLN A 22 1.37 17.75 11.86
CA GLN A 22 0.56 18.55 12.80
C GLN A 22 -0.54 19.32 12.07
N ASP A 23 -0.24 19.89 10.91
CA ASP A 23 -1.23 20.61 10.11
C ASP A 23 -2.27 19.66 9.50
N PHE A 24 -1.86 18.46 9.10
CA PHE A 24 -2.77 17.40 8.70
C PHE A 24 -3.72 17.03 9.84
N GLU A 25 -3.20 16.76 11.04
CA GLU A 25 -4.01 16.36 12.20
C GLU A 25 -4.98 17.46 12.66
N LYS A 26 -4.55 18.73 12.63
CA LYS A 26 -5.44 19.86 12.94
C LYS A 26 -6.64 19.94 11.99
N LYS A 27 -6.45 19.63 10.70
CA LYS A 27 -7.49 19.73 9.67
C LYS A 27 -8.37 18.48 9.60
N HIS A 28 -7.76 17.31 9.74
CA HIS A 28 -8.40 16.03 9.42
C HIS A 28 -8.60 15.13 10.65
N GLY A 29 -8.21 15.57 11.84
CA GLY A 29 -8.23 14.78 13.07
C GLY A 29 -6.97 13.93 13.25
N ALA A 30 -6.82 13.37 14.45
CA ALA A 30 -5.64 12.58 14.81
C ALA A 30 -5.40 11.42 13.84
N ILE A 31 -4.13 11.12 13.59
CA ILE A 31 -3.72 9.95 12.82
C ILE A 31 -4.04 8.69 13.63
N LYS A 32 -4.80 7.77 13.03
CA LYS A 32 -5.24 6.52 13.65
C LYS A 32 -4.70 5.26 12.99
N GLY A 33 -4.09 5.40 11.82
CA GLY A 33 -3.49 4.28 11.12
C GLY A 33 -2.37 4.72 10.20
N ARG A 34 -1.49 3.78 9.91
CA ARG A 34 -0.42 3.94 8.91
C ARG A 34 -0.50 2.80 7.92
N MET A 35 -0.31 3.12 6.65
CA MET A 35 -0.21 2.14 5.57
C MET A 35 1.07 2.39 4.77
N MET A 36 1.83 1.33 4.51
CA MET A 36 2.99 1.37 3.64
C MET A 36 2.75 0.47 2.43
N VAL A 37 2.99 1.00 1.22
CA VAL A 37 2.97 0.22 -0.02
C VAL A 37 4.37 0.06 -0.55
N THR A 38 4.76 -1.18 -0.84
CA THR A 38 6.08 -1.52 -1.36
C THR A 38 5.96 -2.42 -2.59
N GLU A 39 7.07 -2.64 -3.28
CA GLU A 39 7.14 -3.63 -4.35
C GLU A 39 6.91 -5.05 -3.79
N GLY A 40 6.07 -5.81 -4.48
CA GLY A 40 5.63 -7.13 -4.04
C GLY A 40 6.14 -8.28 -4.91
N LYS A 41 5.74 -9.50 -4.57
CA LYS A 41 5.96 -10.69 -5.39
C LYS A 41 4.71 -11.56 -5.42
N ILE A 42 4.42 -12.17 -6.57
CA ILE A 42 3.34 -13.14 -6.69
C ILE A 42 3.74 -14.42 -5.94
N PRO A 43 2.95 -14.90 -4.97
CA PRO A 43 3.20 -16.19 -4.34
C PRO A 43 3.19 -17.33 -5.37
N PRO A 44 4.11 -18.31 -5.30
CA PRO A 44 4.20 -19.41 -6.27
C PRO A 44 2.86 -20.14 -6.50
N GLU A 45 2.07 -20.32 -5.45
CA GLU A 45 0.75 -20.97 -5.47
C GLU A 45 -0.32 -20.17 -6.23
N LEU A 46 -0.14 -18.86 -6.37
CA LEU A 46 -1.03 -17.97 -7.13
C LEU A 46 -0.57 -17.77 -8.58
N LEU A 47 0.72 -17.99 -8.87
CA LEU A 47 1.28 -17.75 -10.19
C LEU A 47 0.55 -18.53 -11.28
N VAL A 48 0.27 -19.82 -11.06
CA VAL A 48 -0.44 -20.67 -12.03
C VAL A 48 -1.85 -20.14 -12.31
N LYS A 49 -2.55 -19.64 -11.29
CA LYS A 49 -3.91 -19.10 -11.42
C LYS A 49 -3.92 -17.76 -12.14
N LEU A 50 -2.91 -16.93 -11.92
CA LEU A 50 -2.80 -15.60 -12.53
C LEU A 50 -2.18 -15.61 -13.93
N GLN A 51 -1.47 -16.68 -14.30
CA GLN A 51 -0.76 -16.78 -15.58
C GLN A 51 -1.62 -16.41 -16.81
N PRO A 52 -2.89 -16.84 -16.95
CA PRO A 52 -3.72 -16.45 -18.08
C PRO A 52 -3.94 -14.93 -18.18
N GLU A 53 -4.08 -14.23 -17.05
CA GLU A 53 -4.26 -12.78 -17.02
C GLU A 53 -2.94 -12.03 -17.21
N LEU A 54 -1.84 -12.54 -16.67
CA LEU A 54 -0.50 -11.97 -16.87
C LEU A 54 -0.08 -12.01 -18.35
N VAL A 55 -0.40 -13.10 -19.07
CA VAL A 55 -0.10 -13.22 -20.50
C VAL A 55 -0.91 -12.22 -21.34
N LYS A 56 -2.17 -11.98 -20.98
CA LYS A 56 -3.03 -10.99 -21.66
C LYS A 56 -2.60 -9.55 -21.41
N ASN A 57 -1.93 -9.28 -20.29
CA ASN A 57 -1.52 -7.95 -19.87
C ASN A 57 0.01 -7.93 -19.70
N PRO A 58 0.81 -7.75 -20.76
CA PRO A 58 2.27 -7.95 -20.71
C PRO A 58 3.02 -6.91 -19.85
N LYS A 59 2.36 -5.81 -19.47
CA LYS A 59 2.89 -4.81 -18.55
C LYS A 59 2.10 -4.85 -17.26
N TRP A 60 2.76 -5.27 -16.18
CA TRP A 60 2.19 -5.33 -14.84
C TRP A 60 3.25 -5.10 -13.77
N ILE A 61 2.79 -4.72 -12.60
CA ILE A 61 3.59 -4.64 -11.37
C ILE A 61 2.89 -5.41 -10.26
N VAL A 62 3.66 -5.74 -9.23
CA VAL A 62 3.14 -6.34 -8.00
C VAL A 62 3.46 -5.39 -6.86
N VAL A 63 2.47 -5.14 -6.03
CA VAL A 63 2.65 -4.31 -4.84
C VAL A 63 2.07 -5.02 -3.62
N GLU A 64 2.69 -4.79 -2.47
CA GLU A 64 2.23 -5.25 -1.17
C GLU A 64 1.93 -4.04 -0.28
N GLY A 65 0.73 -4.01 0.30
CA GLY A 65 0.31 -3.02 1.29
C GLY A 65 0.36 -3.60 2.70
N SER A 66 0.96 -2.89 3.64
CA SER A 66 1.02 -3.26 5.06
C SER A 66 0.37 -2.18 5.91
N PHE A 67 -0.32 -2.59 6.97
CA PHE A 67 -0.95 -1.68 7.93
C PHE A 67 -0.33 -1.86 9.32
N ASP A 68 -0.13 -0.77 10.05
CA ASP A 68 0.45 -0.83 11.39
C ASP A 68 -0.42 -1.64 12.38
N PHE A 69 -1.74 -1.65 12.19
CA PHE A 69 -2.70 -2.44 12.97
C PHE A 69 -2.98 -3.87 12.48
N SER A 70 -2.35 -4.34 11.40
CA SER A 70 -2.58 -5.70 10.86
C SER A 70 -1.31 -6.57 10.84
N ASN A 71 -1.46 -7.87 11.06
CA ASN A 71 -0.37 -8.84 10.90
C ASN A 71 -0.30 -9.45 9.50
N TYR A 72 -1.01 -8.87 8.53
CA TYR A 72 -1.02 -9.32 7.15
C TYR A 72 -0.59 -8.16 6.24
N THR A 73 -0.02 -8.53 5.10
CA THR A 73 0.05 -7.65 3.92
C THR A 73 -1.03 -8.03 2.94
N ILE A 74 -1.42 -7.07 2.12
CA ILE A 74 -2.37 -7.22 1.03
C ILE A 74 -1.54 -7.11 -0.25
N GLY A 75 -1.36 -8.21 -0.95
CA GLY A 75 -0.69 -8.21 -2.25
C GLY A 75 -1.70 -8.04 -3.38
N MET A 76 -1.32 -7.33 -4.45
CA MET A 76 -2.10 -7.28 -5.68
C MET A 76 -1.20 -7.21 -6.91
N VAL A 77 -1.70 -7.74 -8.02
CA VAL A 77 -1.12 -7.49 -9.35
C VAL A 77 -1.91 -6.39 -10.04
N VAL A 78 -1.19 -5.42 -10.59
CA VAL A 78 -1.76 -4.31 -11.34
C VAL A 78 -1.27 -4.35 -12.77
N GLY A 79 -2.19 -4.44 -13.74
CA GLY A 79 -1.88 -4.23 -15.14
C GLY A 79 -1.68 -2.75 -15.39
N LEU A 80 -0.75 -2.38 -16.28
CA LEU A 80 -0.39 -0.99 -16.56
C LEU A 80 -0.91 -0.49 -17.91
N ASN A 81 -1.56 -1.35 -18.70
CA ASN A 81 -2.20 -0.96 -19.95
C ASN A 81 -3.37 -1.91 -20.29
N PRO A 82 -4.61 -1.61 -19.86
CA PRO A 82 -5.00 -0.45 -19.04
C PRO A 82 -4.60 -0.60 -17.56
N VAL A 83 -4.60 0.50 -16.80
CA VAL A 83 -4.41 0.48 -15.34
C VAL A 83 -5.61 -0.19 -14.68
N LYS A 84 -5.43 -1.42 -14.18
CA LYS A 84 -6.48 -2.19 -13.47
C LYS A 84 -5.88 -3.28 -12.59
N ALA A 85 -6.61 -3.67 -11.55
CA ALA A 85 -6.27 -4.88 -10.80
C ALA A 85 -6.44 -6.13 -11.70
N LEU A 86 -5.45 -7.02 -11.70
CA LEU A 86 -5.51 -8.32 -12.40
C LEU A 86 -5.89 -9.48 -11.46
N SER A 87 -6.11 -9.18 -10.19
CA SER A 87 -6.47 -10.13 -9.13
C SER A 87 -7.31 -9.43 -8.08
N GLU A 88 -8.12 -10.19 -7.33
CA GLU A 88 -8.85 -9.70 -6.15
C GLU A 88 -7.95 -9.35 -4.94
N GLY A 89 -6.63 -9.55 -5.10
CA GLY A 89 -5.64 -9.41 -4.05
C GLY A 89 -5.50 -10.68 -3.20
N TRP A 90 -4.43 -10.76 -2.41
CA TRP A 90 -4.21 -11.86 -1.49
C TRP A 90 -3.67 -11.37 -0.15
N LEU A 91 -4.02 -12.06 0.91
CA LEU A 91 -3.49 -11.80 2.24
C LEU A 91 -2.28 -12.67 2.50
N LYS A 92 -1.16 -12.05 2.87
CA LYS A 92 0.09 -12.73 3.22
C LYS A 92 0.45 -12.43 4.68
N PRO A 93 0.50 -13.44 5.57
CA PRO A 93 0.92 -13.24 6.95
C PRO A 93 2.32 -12.63 7.03
N GLN A 94 2.51 -11.66 7.92
CA GLN A 94 3.81 -11.07 8.26
C GLN A 94 4.47 -11.74 9.48
N MET A 95 3.68 -12.49 10.25
CA MET A 95 4.12 -13.21 11.45
C MET A 95 3.66 -14.67 11.40
N THR A 96 4.34 -15.52 12.17
CA THR A 96 4.00 -16.94 12.34
C THR A 96 2.70 -17.14 13.12
N THR A 97 2.38 -16.23 14.04
CA THR A 97 1.14 -16.25 14.81
C THR A 97 0.03 -15.49 14.08
N ALA A 98 -1.17 -16.08 14.07
CA ALA A 98 -2.35 -15.42 13.51
C ALA A 98 -2.64 -14.14 14.31
N GLY A 99 -2.67 -13.00 13.61
CA GLY A 99 -3.10 -11.72 14.16
C GLY A 99 -4.29 -11.14 13.40
N PRO A 100 -4.62 -9.87 13.65
CA PRO A 100 -5.74 -9.21 12.98
C PRO A 100 -5.51 -9.14 11.46
N LYS A 101 -6.49 -9.65 10.71
CA LYS A 101 -6.58 -9.48 9.26
C LYS A 101 -7.19 -8.12 8.93
N PRO A 102 -6.78 -7.46 7.83
CA PRO A 102 -7.47 -6.26 7.38
C PRO A 102 -8.89 -6.62 6.95
N SER A 103 -9.86 -5.77 7.31
CA SER A 103 -11.23 -5.89 6.79
C SER A 103 -11.24 -5.71 5.27
N LYS A 104 -12.40 -5.97 4.65
CA LYS A 104 -12.57 -5.74 3.22
C LYS A 104 -12.43 -4.26 2.86
N GLU A 105 -12.91 -3.34 3.70
CA GLU A 105 -12.77 -1.90 3.43
C GLU A 105 -11.29 -1.47 3.36
N TRP A 106 -10.42 -2.05 4.20
CA TRP A 106 -8.98 -1.76 4.16
C TRP A 106 -8.28 -2.35 2.92
N GLN A 107 -8.75 -3.48 2.43
CA GLN A 107 -8.29 -4.05 1.15
C GLN A 107 -8.69 -3.15 -0.02
N GLU A 108 -9.94 -2.70 -0.05
CA GLU A 108 -10.45 -1.78 -1.08
C GLU A 108 -9.73 -0.43 -1.02
N PHE A 109 -9.54 0.15 0.18
CA PHE A 109 -8.77 1.37 0.38
C PHE A 109 -7.35 1.26 -0.19
N PHE A 110 -6.65 0.16 0.12
CA PHE A 110 -5.32 -0.10 -0.44
C PHE A 110 -5.34 -0.17 -1.97
N MET A 111 -6.24 -0.97 -2.54
CA MET A 111 -6.32 -1.15 -3.99
C MET A 111 -6.63 0.16 -4.71
N GLU A 112 -7.59 0.94 -4.20
CA GLU A 112 -7.92 2.25 -4.74
C GLU A 112 -6.73 3.21 -4.67
N LYS A 113 -6.00 3.23 -3.54
CA LYS A 113 -4.84 4.11 -3.37
C LYS A 113 -3.75 3.81 -4.37
N VAL A 114 -3.45 2.53 -4.60
CA VAL A 114 -2.48 2.09 -5.60
C VAL A 114 -2.94 2.51 -7.00
N LEU A 115 -4.17 2.17 -7.39
CA LEU A 115 -4.67 2.43 -8.74
C LEU A 115 -4.73 3.93 -9.06
N LYS A 116 -5.08 4.77 -8.08
CA LYS A 116 -5.10 6.24 -8.23
C LYS A 116 -3.71 6.87 -8.25
N ALA A 117 -2.68 6.19 -7.75
CA ALA A 117 -1.31 6.70 -7.68
C ALA A 117 -0.47 6.38 -8.93
N ILE A 118 -0.95 5.48 -9.79
CA ILE A 118 -0.29 5.15 -11.06
C ILE A 118 -0.57 6.27 -12.07
N ASP A 119 0.48 6.81 -12.67
CA ASP A 119 0.36 7.85 -13.70
C ASP A 119 -0.05 7.28 -15.08
N ASP A 120 -0.32 8.18 -16.03
CA ASP A 120 -0.70 7.80 -17.41
C ASP A 120 0.37 6.99 -18.17
N LYS A 121 1.62 6.97 -17.66
CA LYS A 121 2.73 6.18 -18.21
C LYS A 121 2.89 4.82 -17.52
N GLY A 122 2.05 4.51 -16.53
CA GLY A 122 2.13 3.29 -15.74
C GLY A 122 3.21 3.34 -14.65
N HIS A 123 3.70 4.53 -14.31
CA HIS A 123 4.71 4.70 -13.27
C HIS A 123 4.06 4.85 -11.89
N LEU A 124 4.65 4.21 -10.89
CA LEU A 124 4.24 4.28 -9.48
C LEU A 124 5.47 4.58 -8.62
N ASP A 125 5.39 5.66 -7.85
CA ASP A 125 6.46 6.03 -6.92
C ASP A 125 6.35 5.21 -5.63
N LEU A 126 7.22 4.22 -5.51
CA LEU A 126 7.35 3.37 -4.33
C LEU A 126 8.63 3.71 -3.53
N PRO A 127 8.67 3.42 -2.23
CA PRO A 127 7.51 3.04 -1.40
C PRO A 127 6.54 4.22 -1.21
N MET A 128 5.28 3.92 -0.95
CA MET A 128 4.28 4.91 -0.51
C MET A 128 4.10 4.81 1.00
N TYR A 129 4.03 5.97 1.67
CA TYR A 129 3.83 6.13 3.09
C TYR A 129 2.53 6.90 3.32
N THR A 130 1.54 6.27 3.92
CA THR A 130 0.21 6.87 4.12
C THR A 130 -0.13 6.97 5.60
N TRP A 131 -0.43 8.18 6.08
CA TRP A 131 -1.00 8.45 7.40
C TRP A 131 -2.50 8.66 7.28
N ILE A 132 -3.29 7.97 8.09
CA ILE A 132 -4.74 7.86 7.93
C ILE A 132 -5.44 8.42 9.16
N SER A 133 -6.43 9.30 8.96
CA SER A 133 -7.37 9.76 9.98
C SER A 133 -8.79 9.31 9.64
N ASP A 134 -9.77 9.59 10.51
CA ASP A 134 -11.18 9.29 10.22
C ASP A 134 -11.73 10.06 9.01
N LYS A 135 -11.11 11.18 8.64
CA LYS A 135 -11.64 12.12 7.64
C LYS A 135 -10.84 12.17 6.34
N SER A 136 -9.58 11.75 6.37
CA SER A 136 -8.68 11.86 5.24
C SER A 136 -7.44 10.99 5.41
N ASP A 137 -6.57 11.01 4.42
CA ASP A 137 -5.25 10.42 4.47
C ASP A 137 -4.23 11.34 3.79
N LEU A 138 -3.00 11.29 4.26
CA LEU A 138 -1.85 11.95 3.67
C LEU A 138 -0.92 10.87 3.12
N THR A 139 -0.62 10.90 1.83
CA THR A 139 0.31 9.96 1.19
C THR A 139 1.56 10.68 0.69
N LYS A 140 2.72 10.13 1.03
CA LYS A 140 4.06 10.54 0.58
C LYS A 140 4.77 9.36 -0.07
N THR A 141 5.88 9.62 -0.75
CA THR A 141 6.63 8.59 -1.48
C THR A 141 8.08 8.56 -1.03
N GLY A 142 8.85 7.57 -1.48
CA GLY A 142 10.30 7.52 -1.28
C GLY A 142 11.05 8.78 -1.76
N LYS A 143 10.46 9.59 -2.65
CA LYS A 143 11.02 10.88 -3.07
C LYS A 143 10.95 11.97 -2.00
N ASP A 144 10.11 11.80 -0.98
CA ASP A 144 9.94 12.77 0.12
C ASP A 144 10.90 12.52 1.30
N LEU A 145 11.64 11.39 1.30
CA LEU A 145 12.66 11.06 2.31
C LEU A 145 13.79 12.09 2.41
#